data_AF-A0A9W9CP34-F1
#
_entry.id   AF-A0A9W9CP34-F1
#
_cell.length_a   1.000
_cell.length_b   1.000
_cell.length_c   1.000
_cell.angle_alpha   90.00
_cell.angle_beta   90.00
_cell.angle_gamma   90.00
#
_symmetry.space_group_name_H-M   'P 1'
#
loop_
_entity.id
_entity.type
_entity.pdbx_description
1 polymer ?
#
loop_
_entity_poly.entity_id
_entity_poly.type
_entity_poly.pdbx_seq_one_letter_code
_entity_poly.pdbx_strand_id
1 'polypeptide(L)'
;MDHASAPDRHWRGRLQEPREIDELLAGPIDQALGPFWKTAVRKYTKCNLKYGKDKLVALWGIAKLLRDMLQTEYGEGLWEENLQDQLAWRVEECRPGERPNESTSEFLERDIPSWSWASVDGIVVVADRLSDQSHYKVTDHDGKPLSFDLKGAKRLVWATSKRVAADAPSMPPRGISDSGPELQRRSKELAKEGHSASDEKSFHQINGPVPVDRNDQPEFYSKSIRIQGHVGHGQLQRDSTRKRWLLQVAGVTDVDVVAFPDIVPALEDSSAKSTYFVVLAAKQVIKPPELNIVGTSSPETQTGGRTLAKIDESTVTGGGEDHVDYAGHGILMKYTSSHHFCRTGAFKFRNASDESFKRLQKTANWDKLSPEQYHPGRGRKFWLD
;
A
#
# COMPACT_ATOMS: atom_id res chain seq x y z
N MET A 1 13.26 10.92 33.07
CA MET A 1 12.90 9.53 32.74
C MET A 1 12.51 9.49 31.26
N ASP A 2 13.23 8.73 30.46
CA ASP A 2 13.18 8.77 28.99
C ASP A 2 11.94 8.07 28.41
N HIS A 3 10.87 8.83 28.20
CA HIS A 3 9.67 8.36 27.52
C HIS A 3 9.90 8.05 26.02
N ALA A 4 10.94 8.62 25.40
CA ALA A 4 11.24 8.43 23.98
C ALA A 4 11.79 7.02 23.63
N SER A 5 12.34 6.32 24.63
CA SER A 5 12.98 5.00 24.48
C SER A 5 12.11 3.85 25.01
N ALA A 6 10.99 4.16 25.68
CA ALA A 6 10.08 3.16 26.24
C ALA A 6 9.45 2.25 25.17
N PRO A 7 9.00 2.76 24.00
CA PRO A 7 8.47 1.89 22.93
C PRO A 7 9.54 0.95 22.35
N ASP A 8 10.78 1.44 22.17
CA ASP A 8 11.89 0.63 21.63
C ASP A 8 12.26 -0.53 22.57
N ARG A 9 12.36 -0.25 23.88
CA ARG A 9 12.62 -1.27 24.90
C ARG A 9 11.51 -2.30 24.99
N HIS A 10 10.25 -1.88 24.85
CA HIS A 10 9.10 -2.78 24.82
C HIS A 10 9.19 -3.75 23.65
N TRP A 11 9.47 -3.27 22.43
CA TRP A 11 9.61 -4.15 21.27
C TRP A 11 10.85 -5.05 21.35
N ARG A 12 11.98 -4.55 21.86
CA ARG A 12 13.19 -5.38 22.04
C ARG A 12 12.97 -6.57 22.98
N GLY A 13 12.25 -6.38 24.08
CA GLY A 13 11.89 -7.47 24.99
C GLY A 13 11.02 -8.53 24.29
N ARG A 14 9.97 -8.08 23.60
CA ARG A 14 9.04 -8.97 22.87
C ARG A 14 9.70 -9.77 21.74
N LEU A 15 10.67 -9.17 21.04
CA LEU A 15 11.38 -9.83 19.95
C LEU A 15 12.37 -10.92 20.44
N GLN A 16 12.69 -10.94 21.74
CA GLN A 16 13.64 -11.88 22.34
C GLN A 16 12.95 -13.04 23.10
N GLU A 17 11.63 -12.97 23.29
CA GLU A 17 10.87 -14.02 23.98
C GLU A 17 10.54 -15.20 23.03
N PRO A 18 10.88 -16.46 23.41
CA PRO A 18 10.59 -17.64 22.59
C PRO A 18 9.09 -17.87 22.39
N ARG A 19 8.76 -18.52 21.27
CA ARG A 19 7.42 -18.77 20.70
C ARG A 19 6.46 -19.62 21.54
N GLU A 20 6.15 -19.18 22.75
CA GLU A 20 4.99 -19.66 23.47
C GLU A 20 4.15 -18.44 23.78
N ILE A 21 3.00 -18.30 23.10
CA ILE A 21 1.74 -17.74 23.58
C ILE A 21 0.87 -17.49 22.33
N ASP A 22 -0.10 -18.39 22.18
CA ASP A 22 -1.27 -18.31 21.28
C ASP A 22 -2.31 -17.30 21.82
N GLU A 23 -1.95 -16.47 22.80
CA GLU A 23 -2.76 -15.34 23.27
C GLU A 23 -2.37 -14.07 22.49
N LEU A 24 -3.04 -13.92 21.35
CA LEU A 24 -3.30 -12.61 20.81
C LEU A 24 -4.02 -11.76 21.89
N LEU A 25 -3.60 -10.49 22.00
CA LEU A 25 -4.36 -9.28 22.38
C LEU A 25 -4.09 -8.62 23.76
N ALA A 26 -3.71 -7.33 23.69
CA ALA A 26 -4.05 -6.22 24.60
C ALA A 26 -3.23 -6.03 25.88
N GLY A 27 -1.97 -5.61 25.74
CA GLY A 27 -1.23 -4.86 26.76
C GLY A 27 -1.41 -3.33 26.63
N PRO A 28 -1.35 -2.53 27.71
CA PRO A 28 -1.56 -1.07 27.69
C PRO A 28 -0.56 -0.24 26.85
N ILE A 29 0.45 -0.88 26.26
CA ILE A 29 1.53 -0.28 25.45
C ILE A 29 1.50 -0.82 24.00
N ASP A 30 0.46 -1.55 23.62
CA ASP A 30 0.28 -2.13 22.28
C ASP A 30 0.18 -1.07 21.19
N GLN A 31 1.32 -0.58 20.72
CA GLN A 31 1.36 0.10 19.44
C GLN A 31 1.06 -0.95 18.37
N ALA A 32 0.14 -0.66 17.45
CA ALA A 32 -0.01 -1.49 16.28
C ALA A 32 1.35 -1.62 15.54
N LEU A 33 1.63 -2.79 14.97
CA LEU A 33 2.92 -3.08 14.30
C LEU A 33 3.20 -2.11 13.14
N GLY A 34 2.15 -1.58 12.49
CA GLY A 34 2.26 -0.56 11.46
C GLY A 34 2.96 0.73 11.94
N PRO A 35 2.41 1.46 12.93
CA PRO A 35 3.08 2.60 13.58
C PRO A 35 4.53 2.36 13.99
N PHE A 36 4.84 1.16 14.51
CA PHE A 36 6.21 0.78 14.86
C PHE A 36 7.12 0.76 13.62
N TRP A 37 6.73 0.05 12.55
CA TRP A 37 7.50 -0.01 11.31
C TRP A 37 7.73 1.38 10.69
N LYS A 38 6.68 2.21 10.64
CA LYS A 38 6.79 3.60 10.14
C LYS A 38 7.82 4.40 10.93
N THR A 39 7.81 4.26 12.25
CA THR A 39 8.76 4.94 13.14
C THR A 39 10.19 4.41 12.94
N ALA A 40 10.36 3.10 12.79
CA ALA A 40 11.65 2.48 12.54
C ALA A 40 12.27 2.98 11.22
N VAL A 41 11.53 2.92 10.12
CA VAL A 41 11.97 3.41 8.80
C VAL A 41 12.32 4.90 8.85
N ARG A 42 11.46 5.75 9.44
CA ARG A 42 11.73 7.18 9.54
C ARG A 42 12.97 7.50 10.38
N LYS A 43 13.13 6.84 11.54
CA LYS A 43 14.32 7.04 12.40
C LYS A 43 15.59 6.57 11.70
N TYR A 44 15.55 5.41 11.05
CA TYR A 44 16.70 4.86 10.33
C TYR A 44 17.13 5.75 9.16
N THR A 45 16.19 6.17 8.32
CA THR A 45 16.46 7.02 7.15
C THR A 45 16.84 8.47 7.51
N LYS A 46 16.55 8.90 8.73
CA LYS A 46 17.06 10.18 9.28
C LYS A 46 18.55 10.13 9.63
N CYS A 47 19.11 8.95 9.86
CA CYS A 47 20.54 8.80 10.14
C CYS A 47 21.38 9.15 8.89
N ASN A 48 22.63 9.58 9.09
CA ASN A 48 23.57 9.81 7.99
C ASN A 48 24.11 8.47 7.47
N LEU A 49 23.33 7.81 6.62
CA LEU A 49 23.63 6.47 6.10
C LEU A 49 24.79 6.55 5.09
N LYS A 50 25.94 5.99 5.45
CA LYS A 50 27.16 6.03 4.64
C LYS A 50 27.11 5.13 3.41
N TYR A 51 26.47 3.96 3.54
CA TYR A 51 26.36 2.95 2.49
C TYR A 51 24.89 2.61 2.29
N GLY A 52 24.24 3.20 1.29
CA GLY A 52 22.82 2.96 1.15
C GLY A 52 22.45 1.63 0.49
N LYS A 53 23.43 0.88 -0.05
CA LYS A 53 23.26 -0.54 -0.44
C LYS A 53 22.84 -1.40 0.75
N ASP A 54 23.28 -1.04 1.96
CA ASP A 54 23.04 -1.81 3.18
C ASP A 54 21.73 -1.43 3.89
N LYS A 55 20.91 -0.55 3.31
CA LYS A 55 19.68 -0.05 3.95
C LYS A 55 18.70 -1.16 4.33
N LEU A 56 18.45 -2.06 3.38
CA LEU A 56 17.48 -3.14 3.55
C LEU A 56 18.06 -4.24 4.45
N VAL A 57 19.34 -4.55 4.28
CA VAL A 57 20.07 -5.52 5.13
C VAL A 57 20.03 -5.10 6.60
N ALA A 58 20.29 -3.82 6.89
CA ALA A 58 20.31 -3.29 8.25
C ALA A 58 18.95 -3.39 8.96
N LEU A 59 17.83 -3.28 8.23
CA LEU A 59 16.48 -3.42 8.79
C LEU A 59 15.92 -4.84 8.65
N TRP A 60 16.60 -5.74 7.94
CA TRP A 60 16.10 -7.09 7.69
C TRP A 60 15.80 -7.87 8.97
N GLY A 61 16.67 -7.76 9.99
CA GLY A 61 16.46 -8.44 11.27
C GLY A 61 15.12 -8.09 11.94
N ILE A 62 14.68 -6.82 11.82
CA ILE A 62 13.38 -6.38 12.32
C ILE A 62 12.27 -6.80 11.35
N ALA A 63 12.47 -6.59 10.05
CA ALA A 63 11.48 -6.89 9.03
C ALA A 63 11.09 -8.37 9.02
N LYS A 64 12.06 -9.28 9.18
CA LYS A 64 11.84 -10.72 9.26
C LYS A 64 10.93 -11.11 10.43
N LEU A 65 11.17 -10.53 11.61
CA LEU A 65 10.35 -10.81 12.80
C LEU A 65 8.92 -10.31 12.62
N LEU A 66 8.77 -9.10 12.05
CA LEU A 66 7.46 -8.56 11.70
C LEU A 66 6.75 -9.39 10.63
N ARG A 67 7.47 -9.85 9.59
CA ARG A 67 6.95 -10.74 8.52
C ARG A 67 6.36 -12.01 9.13
N ASP A 68 7.11 -12.64 10.04
CA ASP A 68 6.69 -13.88 10.68
C ASP A 68 5.52 -13.66 11.66
N MET A 69 5.42 -12.50 12.32
CA MET A 69 4.27 -12.18 13.18
C MET A 69 3.02 -11.78 12.38
N LEU A 70 3.18 -10.99 11.32
CA LEU A 70 2.09 -10.48 10.48
C LEU A 70 1.60 -11.53 9.46
N GLN A 71 2.35 -12.61 9.25
CA GLN A 71 2.06 -13.62 8.22
C GLN A 71 1.86 -13.00 6.83
N THR A 72 2.60 -11.93 6.55
CA THR A 72 2.59 -11.21 5.28
C THR A 72 3.99 -11.16 4.72
N GLU A 73 4.13 -11.28 3.40
CA GLU A 73 5.45 -11.28 2.77
C GLU A 73 6.03 -9.86 2.71
N TYR A 74 7.35 -9.78 2.77
CA TYR A 74 8.12 -8.54 2.73
C TYR A 74 9.00 -8.52 1.49
N GLY A 75 9.08 -7.38 0.83
CA GLY A 75 9.89 -7.19 -0.36
C GLY A 75 10.49 -5.79 -0.39
N GLU A 76 11.83 -5.71 -0.45
CA GLU A 76 12.61 -4.49 -0.71
C GLU A 76 12.11 -3.25 0.06
N GLY A 77 11.71 -3.40 1.34
CA GLY A 77 11.25 -2.28 2.16
C GLY A 77 9.75 -2.20 2.41
N LEU A 78 8.93 -2.93 1.68
CA LEU A 78 7.47 -2.86 1.72
C LEU A 78 6.84 -4.21 2.06
N TRP A 79 5.60 -4.18 2.57
CA TRP A 79 4.80 -5.38 2.83
C TRP A 79 3.87 -5.70 1.65
N GLU A 80 3.61 -6.98 1.37
CA GLU A 80 2.68 -7.39 0.30
C GLU A 80 1.23 -6.98 0.66
N GLU A 81 0.87 -6.98 1.95
CA GLU A 81 -0.44 -6.50 2.40
C GLU A 81 -0.63 -5.00 2.16
N ASN A 82 -1.69 -4.60 1.45
CA ASN A 82 -1.98 -3.21 1.10
C ASN A 82 -0.81 -2.51 0.38
N LEU A 83 -0.06 -3.24 -0.46
CA LEU A 83 1.09 -2.73 -1.18
C LEU A 83 0.79 -1.45 -1.97
N GLN A 84 -0.42 -1.33 -2.54
CA GLN A 84 -0.84 -0.10 -3.24
C GLN A 84 -0.79 1.15 -2.37
N ASP A 85 -1.11 1.06 -1.08
CA ASP A 85 -1.04 2.21 -0.18
C ASP A 85 0.43 2.52 0.16
N GLN A 86 1.22 1.47 0.36
CA GLN A 86 2.61 1.60 0.79
C GLN A 86 3.52 2.21 -0.28
N LEU A 87 3.24 1.97 -1.57
CA LEU A 87 3.96 2.57 -2.70
C LEU A 87 3.93 4.11 -2.68
N ALA A 88 2.95 4.72 -2.02
CA ALA A 88 2.83 6.18 -1.85
C ALA A 88 3.69 6.76 -0.71
N TRP A 89 4.70 6.02 -0.22
CA TRP A 89 5.74 6.59 0.64
C TRP A 89 6.36 7.83 -0.01
N ARG A 90 6.90 8.74 0.80
CA ARG A 90 7.51 9.99 0.31
C ARG A 90 8.77 10.36 1.04
N VAL A 91 9.59 11.19 0.42
CA VAL A 91 10.68 11.91 1.11
C VAL A 91 10.08 13.14 1.81
N GLU A 92 10.46 13.38 3.06
CA GLU A 92 9.99 14.54 3.84
C GLU A 92 10.41 15.87 3.19
N GLU A 93 11.66 15.93 2.73
CA GLU A 93 12.24 17.08 2.04
C GLU A 93 13.05 16.59 0.83
N CYS A 94 12.56 16.87 -0.39
CA CYS A 94 13.29 16.58 -1.62
C CYS A 94 14.55 17.44 -1.71
N ARG A 95 15.66 16.86 -2.17
CA ARG A 95 16.94 17.55 -2.35
C ARG A 95 17.28 17.66 -3.84
N PRO A 96 18.05 18.68 -4.26
CA PRO A 96 18.64 18.69 -5.59
C PRO A 96 19.67 17.56 -5.72
N GLY A 97 19.84 17.06 -6.93
CA GLY A 97 20.78 15.99 -7.24
C GLY A 97 20.16 14.94 -8.16
N GLU A 98 20.82 13.80 -8.25
CA GLU A 98 20.35 12.64 -9.00
C GLU A 98 19.94 11.52 -8.04
N ARG A 99 19.06 10.63 -8.51
CA ARG A 99 18.71 9.46 -7.72
C ARG A 99 19.95 8.58 -7.61
N PRO A 100 20.24 7.96 -6.45
CA PRO A 100 21.38 7.06 -6.35
C PRO A 100 21.43 5.99 -7.45
N ASN A 101 20.28 5.46 -7.86
CA ASN A 101 20.18 4.48 -8.96
C ASN A 101 20.42 5.06 -10.37
N GLU A 102 20.42 6.38 -10.51
CA GLU A 102 20.66 7.08 -11.78
C GLU A 102 22.10 7.61 -11.88
N SER A 103 22.83 7.59 -10.76
CA SER A 103 24.21 8.04 -10.69
C SER A 103 25.15 7.02 -11.34
N THR A 104 26.03 7.49 -12.22
CA THR A 104 27.13 6.70 -12.82
C THR A 104 28.30 6.46 -11.87
N SER A 105 28.28 7.04 -10.66
CA SER A 105 29.29 6.77 -9.63
C SER A 105 29.10 5.39 -9.02
N GLU A 106 30.14 4.55 -9.10
CA GLU A 106 30.22 3.20 -8.51
C GLU A 106 29.90 3.18 -7.00
N PHE A 107 30.17 4.29 -6.31
CA PHE A 107 29.89 4.47 -4.88
C PHE A 107 28.42 4.74 -4.56
N LEU A 108 27.61 5.11 -5.56
CA LEU A 108 26.20 5.49 -5.42
C LEU A 108 25.23 4.56 -6.12
N GLU A 109 25.65 3.85 -7.17
CA GLU A 109 24.84 2.87 -7.89
C GLU A 109 24.31 1.81 -6.91
N ARG A 110 23.00 1.52 -6.91
CA ARG A 110 22.39 0.46 -6.10
C ARG A 110 21.42 -0.35 -6.96
N ASP A 111 21.51 -1.66 -6.86
CA ASP A 111 20.52 -2.58 -7.44
C ASP A 111 19.30 -2.70 -6.51
N ILE A 112 18.60 -1.58 -6.33
CA ILE A 112 17.38 -1.48 -5.51
C ILE A 112 16.25 -0.97 -6.39
N PRO A 113 15.07 -1.60 -6.40
CA PRO A 113 13.94 -1.14 -7.21
C PRO A 113 13.51 0.30 -6.90
N SER A 114 13.03 1.06 -7.89
CA SER A 114 12.68 2.47 -7.66
C SER A 114 11.45 2.65 -6.76
N TRP A 115 10.60 1.63 -6.68
CA TRP A 115 9.48 1.57 -5.75
C TRP A 115 9.88 1.29 -4.30
N SER A 116 11.11 0.84 -4.04
CA SER A 116 11.64 0.71 -2.68
C SER A 116 11.99 2.07 -2.10
N TRP A 117 11.63 2.33 -0.85
CA TRP A 117 12.08 3.53 -0.14
C TRP A 117 13.61 3.57 0.07
N ALA A 118 14.31 2.43 -0.05
CA ALA A 118 15.76 2.37 0.09
C ALA A 118 16.51 2.90 -1.14
N SER A 119 15.82 3.06 -2.28
CA SER A 119 16.39 3.58 -3.53
C SER A 119 16.66 5.10 -3.53
N VAL A 120 16.27 5.81 -2.47
CA VAL A 120 16.50 7.27 -2.31
C VAL A 120 17.29 7.55 -1.05
N ASP A 121 17.93 8.72 -0.99
CA ASP A 121 18.55 9.25 0.21
C ASP A 121 17.72 10.41 0.77
N GLY A 122 17.46 10.39 2.08
CA GLY A 122 16.59 11.36 2.75
C GLY A 122 15.68 10.71 3.78
N ILE A 123 14.95 11.54 4.53
CA ILE A 123 14.02 11.08 5.56
C ILE A 123 12.77 10.54 4.88
N VAL A 124 12.51 9.24 5.04
CA VAL A 124 11.34 8.58 4.45
C VAL A 124 10.15 8.66 5.39
N VAL A 125 9.01 9.02 4.83
CA VAL A 125 7.69 8.93 5.47
C VAL A 125 6.88 7.88 4.74
N VAL A 126 6.68 6.74 5.41
CA VAL A 126 5.81 5.66 4.93
C VAL A 126 4.36 6.15 4.90
N ALA A 127 3.62 5.78 3.86
CA ALA A 127 2.22 6.19 3.69
C ALA A 127 1.30 5.60 4.78
N ASP A 128 0.22 6.32 5.06
CA ASP A 128 -0.87 5.80 5.86
C ASP A 128 -1.82 4.96 4.99
N ARG A 129 -2.33 3.87 5.56
CA ARG A 129 -3.42 3.11 4.96
C ARG A 129 -4.63 4.05 4.85
N LEU A 130 -5.23 4.14 3.66
CA LEU A 130 -6.27 5.12 3.40
C LEU A 130 -7.62 4.77 4.06
N SER A 131 -8.02 3.50 3.96
CA SER A 131 -9.28 2.93 4.47
C SER A 131 -9.23 1.40 4.35
N ASP A 132 -10.06 0.70 5.14
CA ASP A 132 -10.36 -0.72 4.92
C ASP A 132 -11.37 -0.90 3.77
N GLN A 133 -12.20 0.11 3.54
CA GLN A 133 -13.17 0.20 2.46
C GLN A 133 -12.74 1.31 1.49
N SER A 134 -11.80 0.99 0.60
CA SER A 134 -11.39 1.91 -0.46
C SER A 134 -12.45 1.95 -1.57
N HIS A 135 -12.78 3.15 -2.05
CA HIS A 135 -13.64 3.34 -3.21
C HIS A 135 -12.94 2.88 -4.49
N TYR A 136 -11.63 3.11 -4.57
CA TYR A 136 -10.80 2.71 -5.71
C TYR A 136 -9.44 2.21 -5.21
N LYS A 137 -8.90 1.19 -5.90
CA LYS A 137 -7.52 0.72 -5.76
C LYS A 137 -7.03 0.13 -7.06
N VAL A 138 -5.74 0.28 -7.35
CA VAL A 138 -5.09 -0.43 -8.46
C VAL A 138 -4.99 -1.93 -8.17
N THR A 139 -4.88 -2.72 -9.23
CA THR A 139 -4.73 -4.18 -9.17
C THR A 139 -3.50 -4.61 -9.96
N ASP A 140 -3.16 -5.89 -9.94
CA ASP A 140 -2.23 -6.45 -10.92
C ASP A 140 -2.91 -6.60 -12.29
N HIS A 141 -2.20 -7.18 -13.25
CA HIS A 141 -2.67 -7.41 -14.63
C HIS A 141 -3.85 -8.38 -14.72
N ASP A 142 -4.06 -9.18 -13.68
CA ASP A 142 -5.06 -10.23 -13.57
C ASP A 142 -6.26 -9.78 -12.71
N GLY A 143 -6.26 -8.53 -12.23
CA GLY A 143 -7.32 -7.97 -11.37
C GLY A 143 -7.20 -8.35 -9.89
N LYS A 144 -6.08 -8.94 -9.48
CA LYS A 144 -5.81 -9.35 -8.09
C LYS A 144 -5.08 -8.23 -7.32
N PRO A 145 -5.01 -8.31 -5.97
CA PRO A 145 -4.15 -7.40 -5.21
C PRO A 145 -2.70 -7.43 -5.71
N LEU A 146 -2.00 -6.31 -5.59
CA LEU A 146 -0.58 -6.24 -5.94
C LEU A 146 0.22 -7.23 -5.09
N SER A 147 1.21 -7.86 -5.71
CA SER A 147 2.05 -8.88 -5.05
C SER A 147 3.47 -8.85 -5.60
N PHE A 148 4.45 -9.24 -4.78
CA PHE A 148 5.84 -9.35 -5.21
C PHE A 148 6.09 -10.66 -5.96
N ASP A 149 7.03 -10.69 -6.91
CA ASP A 149 7.40 -11.92 -7.61
C ASP A 149 8.54 -12.67 -6.89
N LEU A 150 8.25 -13.16 -5.67
CA LEU A 150 9.23 -13.78 -4.77
C LEU A 150 9.50 -15.26 -5.08
N LYS A 151 10.77 -15.66 -4.94
CA LYS A 151 11.17 -17.07 -4.95
C LYS A 151 10.84 -17.73 -3.61
N GLY A 152 10.31 -18.95 -3.64
CA GLY A 152 10.06 -19.75 -2.44
C GLY A 152 8.96 -19.22 -1.50
N ALA A 153 8.26 -18.14 -1.87
CA ALA A 153 7.14 -17.63 -1.08
C ALA A 153 5.92 -18.57 -1.18
N LYS A 154 5.48 -19.11 -0.04
CA LYS A 154 4.23 -19.86 0.06
C LYS A 154 3.09 -18.85 0.17
N ARG A 155 2.52 -18.43 -0.96
CA ARG A 155 1.30 -17.60 -0.95
C ARG A 155 0.14 -18.42 -0.39
N LEU A 156 -0.17 -18.26 0.88
CA LEU A 156 -1.41 -18.75 1.44
C LEU A 156 -2.53 -17.96 0.74
N VAL A 157 -3.33 -18.65 -0.09
CA VAL A 157 -4.46 -18.04 -0.77
C VAL A 157 -5.44 -17.55 0.29
N TRP A 158 -5.47 -16.24 0.55
CA TRP A 158 -6.51 -15.63 1.37
C TRP A 158 -7.81 -15.63 0.54
N ALA A 159 -8.57 -16.72 0.63
CA ALA A 159 -9.99 -16.62 0.34
C ALA A 159 -10.57 -15.68 1.39
N THR A 160 -11.12 -14.55 0.96
CA THR A 160 -12.01 -13.72 1.77
C THR A 160 -13.26 -14.51 2.14
N SER A 161 -13.14 -15.47 3.05
CA SER A 161 -14.29 -15.95 3.79
C SER A 161 -14.52 -14.96 4.91
N LYS A 162 -15.42 -14.01 4.63
CA LYS A 162 -16.28 -13.44 5.68
C LYS A 162 -16.69 -14.62 6.57
N ARG A 163 -16.24 -14.66 7.83
CA ARG A 163 -16.91 -15.46 8.85
C ARG A 163 -18.26 -14.81 9.10
N VAL A 164 -19.21 -15.06 8.20
CA VAL A 164 -20.62 -15.08 8.58
C VAL A 164 -20.72 -16.30 9.48
N ALA A 165 -21.04 -16.08 10.75
CA ALA A 165 -21.48 -17.13 11.63
C ALA A 165 -22.76 -17.75 11.02
N ALA A 166 -22.59 -18.81 10.25
CA ALA A 166 -23.66 -19.64 9.77
C ALA A 166 -23.46 -21.01 10.43
N ASP A 167 -24.40 -21.31 11.33
CA ASP A 167 -24.69 -22.55 12.04
C ASP A 167 -23.56 -23.56 12.26
N ALA A 168 -23.25 -23.75 13.55
CA ALA A 168 -22.53 -24.91 14.02
C ALA A 168 -23.23 -26.19 13.53
N PRO A 169 -22.54 -27.12 12.85
CA PRO A 169 -23.14 -28.38 12.45
C PRO A 169 -23.51 -29.19 13.71
N SER A 170 -24.73 -29.70 13.72
CA SER A 170 -25.24 -30.57 14.77
C SER A 170 -24.34 -31.80 14.93
N MET A 171 -23.87 -32.03 16.15
CA MET A 171 -23.16 -33.24 16.56
C MET A 171 -23.97 -34.49 16.20
N PRO A 172 -23.39 -35.48 15.49
CA PRO A 172 -24.01 -36.80 15.40
C PRO A 172 -23.90 -37.52 16.76
N PRO A 173 -24.86 -38.40 17.09
CA PRO A 173 -24.93 -39.03 18.39
C PRO A 173 -23.75 -39.98 18.65
N ARG A 174 -23.32 -40.02 19.91
CA ARG A 174 -22.32 -40.96 20.45
C ARG A 174 -22.72 -42.43 20.20
N GLY A 175 -21.75 -43.20 19.71
CA GLY A 175 -21.76 -44.66 19.54
C GLY A 175 -21.14 -44.99 18.18
N ILE A 176 -20.08 -45.77 17.99
CA ILE A 176 -19.55 -46.95 18.67
C ILE A 176 -18.01 -46.90 18.52
N SER A 177 -17.27 -47.45 19.48
CA SER A 177 -15.80 -47.47 19.49
C SER A 177 -15.25 -48.47 18.48
N ASP A 178 -14.61 -48.00 17.41
CA ASP A 178 -13.80 -48.87 16.53
C ASP A 178 -12.51 -49.25 17.25
N SER A 179 -12.29 -50.55 17.44
CA SER A 179 -11.11 -51.08 18.10
C SER A 179 -9.87 -51.02 17.20
N GLY A 180 -8.69 -50.83 17.79
CA GLY A 180 -7.40 -50.67 17.10
C GLY A 180 -7.05 -51.65 15.96
N PRO A 181 -7.54 -52.90 15.92
CA PRO A 181 -7.29 -53.81 14.79
C PRO A 181 -7.92 -53.38 13.45
N GLU A 182 -9.04 -52.64 13.46
CA GLU A 182 -9.77 -52.23 12.25
C GLU A 182 -8.99 -51.15 11.46
N LEU A 183 -8.36 -50.21 12.16
CA LEU A 183 -7.55 -49.13 11.57
C LEU A 183 -6.28 -49.66 10.89
N GLN A 184 -5.67 -50.70 11.45
CA GLN A 184 -4.48 -51.34 10.90
C GLN A 184 -4.76 -52.18 9.65
N ARG A 185 -5.98 -52.71 9.50
CA ARG A 185 -6.42 -53.40 8.27
C ARG A 185 -6.60 -52.42 7.11
N ARG A 186 -7.26 -51.28 7.36
CA ARG A 186 -7.43 -50.20 6.36
C ARG A 186 -6.11 -49.60 5.88
N SER A 187 -5.15 -49.42 6.78
CA SER A 187 -3.80 -48.94 6.41
C SER A 187 -3.01 -49.94 5.57
N LYS A 188 -3.24 -51.25 5.74
CA LYS A 188 -2.59 -52.29 4.93
C LYS A 188 -3.23 -52.48 3.55
N GLU A 189 -4.52 -52.20 3.42
CA GLU A 189 -5.22 -52.21 2.13
C GLU A 189 -4.77 -51.04 1.23
N LEU A 190 -4.63 -49.83 1.80
CA LEU A 190 -4.11 -48.67 1.08
C LEU A 190 -2.63 -48.81 0.64
N ALA A 191 -1.83 -49.58 1.39
CA ALA A 191 -0.45 -49.87 1.03
C ALA A 191 -0.32 -50.91 -0.11
N LYS A 192 -1.39 -51.63 -0.43
CA LYS A 192 -1.40 -52.69 -1.48
C LYS A 192 -1.84 -52.17 -2.85
N GLU A 193 -2.44 -50.99 -2.94
CA GLU A 193 -2.93 -50.41 -4.21
C GLU A 193 -1.91 -49.52 -4.95
N GLY A 194 -0.68 -49.39 -4.44
CA GLY A 194 0.33 -48.55 -5.07
C GLY A 194 1.47 -49.32 -5.71
N HIS A 195 1.27 -50.08 -6.80
CA HIS A 195 2.34 -50.49 -7.74
C HIS A 195 1.79 -50.89 -9.12
N SER A 196 1.92 -50.01 -10.12
CA SER A 196 2.17 -50.33 -11.54
C SER A 196 2.10 -49.06 -12.40
N ALA A 197 3.25 -48.40 -12.60
CA ALA A 197 3.58 -47.67 -13.84
C ALA A 197 5.03 -47.16 -13.73
N SER A 198 5.97 -48.09 -13.73
CA SER A 198 7.34 -47.84 -14.12
C SER A 198 7.39 -47.87 -15.65
N ASP A 199 7.19 -46.73 -16.30
CA ASP A 199 7.59 -46.47 -17.70
C ASP A 199 7.34 -45.00 -18.04
N GLU A 200 8.16 -44.11 -17.48
CA GLU A 200 8.42 -42.75 -18.00
C GLU A 200 9.66 -42.17 -17.30
N LYS A 201 10.79 -42.89 -17.42
CA LYS A 201 12.12 -42.32 -17.14
C LYS A 201 12.67 -41.66 -18.40
N SER A 202 12.08 -40.56 -18.82
CA SER A 202 12.72 -39.53 -19.64
C SER A 202 11.73 -38.37 -19.82
N PHE A 203 12.20 -37.14 -19.62
CA PHE A 203 11.41 -35.89 -19.64
C PHE A 203 10.57 -35.59 -18.39
N HIS A 204 11.22 -35.13 -17.32
CA HIS A 204 10.86 -33.92 -16.54
C HIS A 204 11.83 -33.74 -15.37
N GLN A 205 13.08 -33.40 -15.67
CA GLN A 205 13.91 -32.68 -14.71
C GLN A 205 13.75 -31.19 -15.03
N ILE A 206 12.62 -30.61 -14.62
CA ILE A 206 12.41 -29.16 -14.62
C ILE A 206 12.31 -28.76 -13.16
N ASN A 207 13.43 -28.28 -12.63
CA ASN A 207 13.61 -27.48 -11.41
C ASN A 207 12.40 -27.42 -10.46
N GLY A 208 12.40 -28.28 -9.44
CA GLY A 208 11.59 -28.03 -8.24
C GLY A 208 11.98 -26.69 -7.59
N PRO A 209 11.09 -26.06 -6.80
CA PRO A 209 11.38 -24.77 -6.18
C PRO A 209 12.66 -24.90 -5.35
N VAL A 210 13.66 -24.08 -5.68
CA VAL A 210 14.89 -23.97 -4.90
C VAL A 210 14.49 -23.73 -3.44
N PRO A 211 14.96 -24.55 -2.47
CA PRO A 211 14.70 -24.29 -1.06
C PRO A 211 15.35 -22.94 -0.70
N VAL A 212 14.54 -21.90 -0.50
CA VAL A 212 15.01 -20.59 -0.02
C VAL A 212 14.93 -20.59 1.51
N ASP A 213 16.03 -20.27 2.19
CA ASP A 213 16.00 -20.07 3.64
C ASP A 213 15.18 -18.80 3.95
N ARG A 214 14.10 -18.94 4.73
CA ARG A 214 13.28 -17.80 5.17
C ARG A 214 14.04 -16.83 6.09
N ASN A 215 15.23 -17.20 6.56
CA ASN A 215 16.12 -16.33 7.31
C ASN A 215 16.91 -15.37 6.42
N ASP A 216 17.10 -15.71 5.15
CA ASP A 216 17.77 -14.86 4.17
C ASP A 216 16.83 -13.77 3.65
N GLN A 217 17.43 -12.73 3.09
CA GLN A 217 16.66 -11.67 2.46
C GLN A 217 15.81 -12.21 1.30
N PRO A 218 14.62 -11.63 1.04
CA PRO A 218 13.73 -12.11 0.00
C PRO A 218 14.40 -12.05 -1.38
N GLU A 219 14.37 -13.16 -2.10
CA GLU A 219 14.81 -13.22 -3.50
C GLU A 219 13.63 -13.08 -4.46
N PHE A 220 13.87 -12.43 -5.59
CA PHE A 220 12.86 -12.15 -6.62
C PHE A 220 13.15 -12.91 -7.90
N TYR A 221 12.11 -13.40 -8.58
CA TYR A 221 12.18 -13.76 -10.00
C TYR A 221 12.25 -12.50 -10.86
N SER A 222 11.46 -11.48 -10.50
CA SER A 222 11.50 -10.14 -11.08
C SER A 222 11.29 -9.09 -9.99
N LYS A 223 12.10 -8.03 -10.05
CA LYS A 223 11.98 -6.86 -9.17
C LYS A 223 10.87 -5.89 -9.64
N SER A 224 10.26 -6.13 -10.79
CA SER A 224 9.18 -5.29 -11.33
C SER A 224 7.82 -5.70 -10.77
N ILE A 225 7.04 -4.72 -10.29
CA ILE A 225 5.66 -4.95 -9.84
C ILE A 225 4.71 -4.76 -11.03
N ARG A 226 3.90 -5.78 -11.32
CA ARG A 226 2.83 -5.71 -12.31
C ARG A 226 1.67 -4.87 -11.78
N ILE A 227 1.36 -3.74 -12.41
CA ILE A 227 0.27 -2.85 -12.00
C ILE A 227 -0.67 -2.60 -13.19
N GLN A 228 -1.96 -2.60 -12.92
CA GLN A 228 -3.00 -2.12 -13.81
C GLN A 228 -3.72 -0.93 -13.15
N GLY A 229 -3.63 0.24 -13.79
CA GLY A 229 -4.20 1.48 -13.29
C GLY A 229 -4.24 2.58 -14.35
N HIS A 230 -4.92 3.68 -14.04
CA HIS A 230 -5.05 4.80 -14.97
C HIS A 230 -3.80 5.68 -14.94
N VAL A 231 -2.97 5.55 -15.96
CA VAL A 231 -1.70 6.29 -16.07
C VAL A 231 -1.97 7.64 -16.75
N GLY A 232 -2.07 8.69 -15.94
CA GLY A 232 -2.25 10.06 -16.40
C GLY A 232 -0.94 10.78 -16.69
N HIS A 233 -1.06 12.01 -17.18
CA HIS A 233 0.07 12.89 -17.45
C HIS A 233 -0.21 14.28 -16.87
N GLY A 234 0.78 14.88 -16.21
CA GLY A 234 0.65 16.17 -15.55
C GLY A 234 1.97 16.94 -15.49
N GLN A 235 1.92 18.12 -14.89
CA GLN A 235 3.08 18.99 -14.73
C GLN A 235 3.34 19.32 -13.25
N LEU A 236 4.59 19.23 -12.82
CA LEU A 236 5.01 19.62 -11.49
C LEU A 236 5.26 21.12 -11.41
N GLN A 237 4.65 21.77 -10.42
CA GLN A 237 4.84 23.17 -10.12
C GLN A 237 5.23 23.37 -8.66
N ARG A 238 6.18 24.27 -8.41
CA ARG A 238 6.55 24.67 -7.05
C ARG A 238 5.65 25.82 -6.60
N ASP A 239 4.94 25.60 -5.50
CA ASP A 239 4.23 26.66 -4.76
C ASP A 239 5.23 27.32 -3.80
N SER A 240 5.72 28.50 -4.19
CA SER A 240 6.74 29.25 -3.43
C SER A 240 6.22 29.72 -2.07
N THR A 241 4.94 30.05 -1.97
CA THR A 241 4.29 30.52 -0.75
C THR A 241 4.20 29.41 0.29
N ARG A 242 3.70 28.23 -0.11
CA ARG A 242 3.49 27.10 0.81
C ARG A 242 4.67 26.12 0.87
N LYS A 243 5.77 26.41 0.14
CA LYS A 243 6.98 25.57 0.02
C LYS A 243 6.67 24.10 -0.28
N ARG A 244 5.68 23.84 -1.14
CA ARG A 244 5.23 22.49 -1.54
C ARG A 244 5.20 22.33 -3.04
N TRP A 245 5.16 21.09 -3.51
CA TRP A 245 4.94 20.78 -4.92
C TRP A 245 3.47 20.50 -5.18
N LEU A 246 2.99 20.94 -6.35
CA LEU A 246 1.65 20.67 -6.85
C LEU A 246 1.77 19.93 -8.18
N LEU A 247 0.90 18.94 -8.38
CA LEU A 247 0.72 18.26 -9.66
C LEU A 247 -0.46 18.90 -10.38
N GLN A 248 -0.17 19.64 -11.45
CA GLN A 248 -1.18 20.20 -12.34
C GLN A 248 -1.63 19.13 -13.33
N VAL A 249 -2.93 18.85 -13.35
CA VAL A 249 -3.54 17.89 -14.27
C VAL A 249 -4.58 18.63 -15.11
N ALA A 250 -4.54 18.43 -16.43
CA ALA A 250 -5.44 19.13 -17.34
C ALA A 250 -6.92 18.89 -16.98
N GLY A 251 -7.65 19.98 -16.74
CA GLY A 251 -9.05 19.96 -16.33
C GLY A 251 -9.28 19.73 -14.83
N VAL A 252 -8.26 19.54 -14.01
CA VAL A 252 -8.45 19.44 -12.54
C VAL A 252 -8.15 20.82 -11.93
N THR A 253 -9.18 21.52 -11.45
CA THR A 253 -9.06 22.92 -10.99
C THR A 253 -9.59 23.17 -9.57
N ASP A 254 -10.45 22.31 -9.06
CA ASP A 254 -11.12 22.39 -7.76
C ASP A 254 -10.33 21.70 -6.63
N VAL A 255 -9.26 20.98 -6.94
CA VAL A 255 -8.46 20.24 -5.94
C VAL A 255 -6.97 20.49 -6.06
N ASP A 256 -6.35 20.77 -4.91
CA ASP A 256 -4.90 20.76 -4.75
C ASP A 256 -4.37 19.32 -4.73
N VAL A 257 -3.71 18.91 -5.81
CA VAL A 257 -2.96 17.64 -5.83
C VAL A 257 -1.54 17.92 -5.32
N VAL A 258 -1.31 17.64 -4.03
CA VAL A 258 -0.01 17.89 -3.39
C VAL A 258 0.97 16.80 -3.77
N ALA A 259 2.04 17.18 -4.46
CA ALA A 259 3.10 16.31 -4.92
C ALA A 259 4.29 16.29 -3.95
N PHE A 260 5.00 15.17 -3.96
CA PHE A 260 6.21 14.89 -3.20
C PHE A 260 7.19 14.19 -4.15
N PRO A 261 7.83 14.93 -5.08
CA PRO A 261 8.88 14.35 -5.90
C PRO A 261 10.02 13.91 -4.98
N ASP A 262 10.68 12.79 -5.30
CA ASP A 262 11.78 12.28 -4.47
C ASP A 262 12.99 13.22 -4.49
N ILE A 263 13.17 13.93 -5.61
CA ILE A 263 14.27 14.84 -5.92
C ILE A 263 13.66 16.14 -6.46
N VAL A 264 14.35 17.26 -6.27
CA VAL A 264 13.94 18.54 -6.87
C VAL A 264 13.98 18.42 -8.41
N PRO A 265 12.84 18.53 -9.12
CA PRO A 265 12.83 18.56 -10.58
C PRO A 265 13.61 19.76 -11.10
N ALA A 266 14.35 19.57 -12.19
CA ALA A 266 15.06 20.65 -12.88
C ALA A 266 14.06 21.59 -13.57
N LEU A 267 13.65 22.66 -12.88
CA LEU A 267 12.61 23.59 -13.35
C LEU A 267 12.97 24.40 -14.61
N GLU A 268 14.22 24.35 -15.04
CA GLU A 268 14.71 25.03 -16.24
C GLU A 268 14.34 24.27 -17.52
N ASP A 269 14.13 22.95 -17.42
CA ASP A 269 13.73 22.12 -18.55
C ASP A 269 12.21 21.87 -18.50
N SER A 270 11.51 22.25 -19.58
CA SER A 270 10.07 22.00 -19.71
C SER A 270 9.74 20.50 -19.72
N SER A 271 10.67 19.65 -20.17
CA SER A 271 10.51 18.20 -20.16
C SER A 271 10.56 17.63 -18.74
N ALA A 272 11.42 18.19 -17.87
CA ALA A 272 11.59 17.77 -16.49
C ALA A 272 10.41 18.16 -15.57
N LYS A 273 9.56 19.11 -16.00
CA LYS A 273 8.28 19.40 -15.34
C LYS A 273 7.22 18.36 -15.65
N SER A 274 7.35 17.65 -16.76
CA SER A 274 6.40 16.67 -17.23
C SER A 274 6.55 15.36 -16.45
N THR A 275 5.44 14.82 -15.96
CA THR A 275 5.48 13.55 -15.21
C THR A 275 4.25 12.69 -15.51
N TYR A 276 4.48 11.38 -15.52
CA TYR A 276 3.38 10.43 -15.48
C TYR A 276 2.94 10.24 -14.04
N PHE A 277 1.67 9.95 -13.83
CA PHE A 277 1.16 9.64 -12.50
C PHE A 277 0.11 8.53 -12.58
N VAL A 278 -0.12 7.87 -11.46
CA VAL A 278 -1.21 6.92 -11.28
C VAL A 278 -1.78 7.08 -9.88
N VAL A 279 -3.10 7.18 -9.77
CA VAL A 279 -3.78 7.08 -8.47
C VAL A 279 -3.71 5.62 -8.03
N LEU A 280 -3.19 5.36 -6.83
CA LEU A 280 -3.04 4.01 -6.32
C LEU A 280 -4.26 3.56 -5.50
N ALA A 281 -4.80 4.47 -4.69
CA ALA A 281 -5.99 4.25 -3.89
C ALA A 281 -6.75 5.55 -3.65
N ALA A 282 -8.08 5.45 -3.54
CA ALA A 282 -8.97 6.55 -3.17
C ALA A 282 -10.16 6.06 -2.34
N LYS A 283 -10.71 6.95 -1.52
CA LYS A 283 -11.94 6.75 -0.73
C LYS A 283 -12.91 7.89 -0.96
N GLN A 284 -14.20 7.58 -0.80
CA GLN A 284 -15.27 8.56 -0.73
C GLN A 284 -15.36 9.14 0.68
N VAL A 285 -15.64 10.43 0.77
CA VAL A 285 -15.83 11.21 1.98
C VAL A 285 -17.16 11.92 1.84
N ILE A 286 -18.17 11.45 2.58
CA ILE A 286 -19.50 12.06 2.58
C ILE A 286 -19.43 13.32 3.43
N LYS A 287 -19.76 14.48 2.85
CA LYS A 287 -19.93 15.72 3.60
C LYS A 287 -21.39 15.83 4.02
N PRO A 288 -21.69 16.09 5.31
CA PRO A 288 -23.04 16.40 5.70
C PRO A 288 -23.49 17.70 4.99
N PRO A 289 -24.76 17.82 4.60
CA PRO A 289 -25.27 19.04 3.98
C PRO A 289 -25.01 20.23 4.91
N GLU A 290 -24.42 21.29 4.36
CA GLU A 290 -24.16 22.51 5.13
C GLU A 290 -25.50 23.08 5.60
N LEU A 291 -25.67 23.21 6.92
CA LEU A 291 -26.81 23.93 7.49
C LEU A 291 -26.65 25.41 7.12
N ASN A 292 -27.36 25.85 6.07
CA ASN A 292 -27.53 27.26 5.74
C ASN A 292 -28.30 27.95 6.87
N ILE A 293 -27.62 28.34 7.95
CA ILE A 293 -28.18 29.32 8.89
C ILE A 293 -28.17 30.65 8.14
N VAL A 294 -29.32 31.00 7.60
CA VAL A 294 -29.59 32.34 7.07
C VAL A 294 -29.39 33.34 8.21
N GLY A 295 -28.20 33.91 8.28
CA GLY A 295 -27.91 35.07 9.11
C GLY A 295 -28.68 36.25 8.53
N THR A 296 -29.87 36.51 9.06
CA THR A 296 -30.50 37.82 8.91
C THR A 296 -29.65 38.85 9.66
N SER A 297 -29.27 39.88 8.93
CA SER A 297 -28.52 41.05 9.39
C SER A 297 -29.25 41.85 10.49
N SER A 298 -28.56 42.08 11.62
CA SER A 298 -28.49 43.23 12.58
C SER A 298 -29.75 44.09 12.91
N PRO A 299 -29.82 44.90 14.03
CA PRO A 299 -28.80 45.25 15.04
C PRO A 299 -29.25 45.20 16.53
N GLU A 300 -28.25 45.27 17.42
CA GLU A 300 -28.18 45.86 18.78
C GLU A 300 -29.27 45.69 19.88
N THR A 301 -28.73 45.49 21.10
CA THR A 301 -29.14 45.94 22.47
C THR A 301 -29.91 45.02 23.45
N GLN A 302 -29.27 44.88 24.62
CA GLN A 302 -29.77 44.69 26.01
C GLN A 302 -30.25 43.30 26.52
N THR A 303 -29.47 42.80 27.49
CA THR A 303 -29.86 42.37 28.85
C THR A 303 -31.20 41.67 29.07
N GLY A 304 -31.18 40.43 29.59
CA GLY A 304 -32.30 39.85 30.36
C GLY A 304 -32.50 38.35 30.15
N GLY A 305 -32.72 37.62 31.25
CA GLY A 305 -32.72 36.16 31.28
C GLY A 305 -33.94 35.46 30.67
N ARG A 306 -33.72 34.15 30.45
CA ARG A 306 -34.69 33.02 30.37
C ARG A 306 -35.72 33.04 29.23
N THR A 307 -35.63 32.03 28.35
CA THR A 307 -36.59 30.90 28.23
C THR A 307 -36.20 30.02 27.05
N LEU A 308 -36.10 28.70 27.26
CA LEU A 308 -35.94 27.69 26.21
C LEU A 308 -37.21 27.72 25.31
N ALA A 309 -37.12 28.37 24.16
CA ALA A 309 -38.15 28.28 23.13
C ALA A 309 -38.05 26.91 22.46
N LYS A 310 -39.19 26.19 22.47
CA LYS A 310 -39.39 24.93 21.76
C LYS A 310 -39.03 25.12 20.28
N ILE A 311 -38.20 24.22 19.76
CA ILE A 311 -37.96 24.10 18.32
C ILE A 311 -39.25 23.56 17.72
N ASP A 312 -39.89 24.38 16.88
CA ASP A 312 -41.04 23.99 16.07
C ASP A 312 -40.52 23.11 14.92
N GLU A 313 -40.88 21.83 14.98
CA GLU A 313 -40.51 20.79 14.02
C GLU A 313 -41.42 20.89 12.79
N SER A 314 -41.29 21.96 12.00
CA SER A 314 -42.12 22.14 10.81
C SER A 314 -41.51 23.06 9.76
N THR A 315 -40.43 22.62 9.11
CA THR A 315 -40.15 22.72 7.65
C THR A 315 -38.69 22.38 7.35
N VAL A 316 -38.35 21.08 7.33
CA VAL A 316 -37.16 20.61 6.61
C VAL A 316 -37.61 20.24 5.19
N THR A 317 -37.84 21.24 4.35
CA THR A 317 -37.79 21.05 2.89
C THR A 317 -36.36 21.30 2.45
N GLY A 318 -35.57 20.23 2.37
CA GLY A 318 -34.19 20.31 1.93
C GLY A 318 -33.72 18.94 1.47
N GLY A 319 -34.02 18.57 0.23
CA GLY A 319 -33.33 17.51 -0.48
C GLY A 319 -31.90 17.95 -0.78
N GLY A 320 -31.06 18.03 0.25
CA GLY A 320 -29.63 18.19 0.08
C GLY A 320 -29.08 16.85 -0.36
N GLU A 321 -28.73 16.71 -1.64
CA GLU A 321 -27.92 15.58 -2.09
C GLU A 321 -26.62 15.57 -1.27
N ASP A 322 -26.34 14.46 -0.60
CA ASP A 322 -25.06 14.25 0.07
C ASP A 322 -23.92 14.50 -0.93
N HIS A 323 -23.13 15.56 -0.72
CA HIS A 323 -21.97 15.82 -1.57
C HIS A 323 -20.85 14.86 -1.19
N VAL A 324 -20.48 14.01 -2.14
CA VAL A 324 -19.41 13.02 -2.00
C VAL A 324 -18.13 13.58 -2.60
N ASP A 325 -17.14 13.75 -1.73
CA ASP A 325 -15.79 14.11 -2.12
C ASP A 325 -14.88 12.89 -2.15
N TYR A 326 -13.78 12.99 -2.90
CA TYR A 326 -12.76 11.94 -2.97
C TYR A 326 -11.46 12.40 -2.30
N ALA A 327 -10.83 11.48 -1.59
CA ALA A 327 -9.48 11.62 -1.05
C ALA A 327 -8.66 10.39 -1.40
N GLY A 328 -7.41 10.59 -1.77
CA GLY A 328 -6.56 9.49 -2.21
C GLY A 328 -5.10 9.87 -2.32
N HIS A 329 -4.31 8.91 -2.78
CA HIS A 329 -2.90 9.08 -3.04
C HIS A 329 -2.47 8.24 -4.23
N GLY A 330 -1.29 8.57 -4.75
CA GLY A 330 -0.70 7.88 -5.87
C GLY A 330 0.78 8.13 -5.97
N ILE A 331 1.37 7.68 -7.07
CA ILE A 331 2.78 7.84 -7.37
C ILE A 331 3.02 8.66 -8.63
N LEU A 332 4.13 9.38 -8.61
CA LEU A 332 4.73 10.02 -9.78
C LEU A 332 5.71 9.03 -10.41
N MET A 333 5.80 9.07 -11.73
CA MET A 333 6.56 8.10 -12.51
C MET A 333 7.25 8.75 -13.70
N LYS A 334 8.36 8.13 -14.12
CA LYS A 334 8.99 8.37 -15.42
C LYS A 334 8.89 7.11 -16.27
N TYR A 335 8.57 7.28 -17.54
CA TYR A 335 8.56 6.19 -18.51
C TYR A 335 10.00 5.80 -18.86
N THR A 336 10.28 4.50 -18.93
CA THR A 336 11.60 3.98 -19.34
C THR A 336 11.51 3.38 -20.74
N SER A 337 11.00 2.15 -20.86
CA SER A 337 10.81 1.45 -22.13
C SER A 337 9.73 0.38 -21.97
N SER A 338 9.12 -0.09 -23.07
CA SER A 338 8.25 -1.28 -23.05
C SER A 338 7.18 -1.35 -21.95
N HIS A 339 6.51 -0.23 -21.63
CA HIS A 339 5.52 -0.14 -20.53
C HIS A 339 6.09 -0.27 -19.11
N HIS A 340 7.39 -0.11 -18.96
CA HIS A 340 8.05 0.04 -17.67
C HIS A 340 8.11 1.50 -17.24
N PHE A 341 8.02 1.68 -15.92
CA PHE A 341 8.09 2.97 -15.26
C PHE A 341 8.96 2.86 -14.03
N CYS A 342 9.70 3.93 -13.74
CA CYS A 342 10.33 4.11 -12.44
C CYS A 342 9.54 5.13 -11.62
N ARG A 343 9.36 4.86 -10.33
CA ARG A 343 8.76 5.77 -9.35
C ARG A 343 9.70 6.95 -9.13
N THR A 344 9.17 8.17 -9.26
CA THR A 344 9.91 9.44 -9.06
C THR A 344 9.34 10.29 -7.92
N GLY A 345 8.30 9.82 -7.25
CA GLY A 345 7.70 10.49 -6.11
C GLY A 345 6.32 9.96 -5.78
N ALA A 346 5.63 10.68 -4.90
CA ALA A 346 4.25 10.41 -4.51
C ALA A 346 3.40 11.67 -4.62
N PHE A 347 2.09 11.52 -4.58
CA PHE A 347 1.16 12.64 -4.43
C PHE A 347 -0.05 12.23 -3.58
N LYS A 348 -0.76 13.24 -3.07
CA LYS A 348 -2.02 13.07 -2.38
C LYS A 348 -3.00 14.18 -2.76
N PHE A 349 -4.28 13.86 -2.74
CA PHE A 349 -5.35 14.82 -2.97
C PHE A 349 -6.46 14.58 -1.94
N ARG A 350 -7.21 15.64 -1.64
CA ARG A 350 -8.35 15.63 -0.72
C ARG A 350 -9.41 16.58 -1.25
N ASN A 351 -10.67 16.30 -0.98
CA ASN A 351 -11.80 17.13 -1.40
C ASN A 351 -11.88 17.27 -2.93
N ALA A 352 -11.55 16.22 -3.68
CA ALA A 352 -11.76 16.21 -5.12
C ALA A 352 -13.23 15.94 -5.41
N SER A 353 -13.85 16.74 -6.29
CA SER A 353 -15.17 16.40 -6.84
C SER A 353 -15.13 15.12 -7.65
N ASP A 354 -16.31 14.56 -7.93
CA ASP A 354 -16.46 13.40 -8.81
C ASP A 354 -15.89 13.65 -10.22
N GLU A 355 -16.06 14.85 -10.77
CA GLU A 355 -15.51 15.20 -12.08
C GLU A 355 -13.97 15.20 -12.06
N SER A 356 -13.37 15.82 -11.05
CA SER A 356 -11.91 15.85 -10.93
C SER A 356 -11.33 14.48 -10.62
N PHE A 357 -12.01 13.66 -9.83
CA PHE A 357 -11.60 12.28 -9.60
C PHE A 357 -11.63 11.45 -10.90
N LYS A 358 -12.69 11.57 -11.71
CA LYS A 358 -12.76 10.95 -13.04
C LYS A 358 -11.64 11.42 -13.96
N ARG A 359 -11.27 12.70 -13.93
CA ARG A 359 -10.13 13.24 -14.69
C ARG A 359 -8.79 12.66 -14.22
N LEU A 360 -8.60 12.49 -12.91
CA LEU A 360 -7.42 11.81 -12.34
C LEU A 360 -7.35 10.32 -12.73
N GLN A 361 -8.48 9.72 -13.11
CA GLN A 361 -8.56 8.35 -13.62
C GLN A 361 -8.55 8.26 -15.16
N LYS A 362 -8.11 9.29 -15.88
CA LYS A 362 -7.98 9.22 -17.34
C LYS A 362 -6.57 8.77 -17.75
N THR A 363 -6.48 7.69 -18.52
CA THR A 363 -5.20 7.24 -19.09
C THR A 363 -4.77 8.14 -20.25
N ALA A 364 -3.54 8.64 -20.21
CA ALA A 364 -2.94 9.40 -21.30
C ALA A 364 -2.56 8.49 -22.48
N ASN A 365 -2.73 8.98 -23.72
CA ASN A 365 -2.40 8.26 -24.96
C ASN A 365 -3.05 6.86 -25.05
N TRP A 366 -4.24 6.68 -24.48
CA TRP A 366 -4.95 5.40 -24.44
C TRP A 366 -5.29 4.88 -25.84
N ASP A 367 -5.46 5.78 -26.80
CA ASP A 367 -5.72 5.52 -28.22
C ASP A 367 -4.58 4.76 -28.91
N LYS A 368 -3.37 4.83 -28.36
CA LYS A 368 -2.18 4.14 -28.90
C LYS A 368 -1.91 2.78 -28.27
N LEU A 369 -2.72 2.37 -27.28
CA LEU A 369 -2.53 1.12 -26.54
C LEU A 369 -3.39 0.02 -27.14
N SER A 370 -2.84 -1.20 -27.22
CA SER A 370 -3.62 -2.36 -27.66
C SER A 370 -4.68 -2.75 -26.61
N PRO A 371 -5.74 -3.50 -27.00
CA PRO A 371 -6.73 -4.00 -26.06
C PRO A 371 -6.16 -4.90 -24.95
N GLU A 372 -5.01 -5.54 -25.18
CA GLU A 372 -4.31 -6.34 -24.17
C GLU A 372 -3.61 -5.47 -23.13
N GLN A 373 -3.20 -4.27 -23.53
CA GLN A 373 -2.44 -3.31 -22.72
C GLN A 373 -3.33 -2.30 -21.99
N TYR A 374 -4.57 -2.08 -22.44
CA TYR A 374 -5.47 -1.07 -21.89
C TYR A 374 -6.90 -1.58 -21.79
N HIS A 375 -7.54 -1.29 -20.65
CA HIS A 375 -8.94 -1.55 -20.41
C HIS A 375 -9.65 -0.26 -19.96
N PRO A 376 -10.77 0.16 -20.57
CA PRO A 376 -11.43 1.43 -20.24
C PRO A 376 -11.77 1.64 -18.76
N GLY A 377 -12.18 0.59 -18.05
CA GLY A 377 -12.53 0.66 -16.62
C GLY A 377 -11.40 0.30 -15.63
N ARG A 378 -10.24 -0.18 -16.10
CA ARG A 378 -9.12 -0.59 -15.22
C ARG A 378 -7.82 0.15 -15.51
N GLY A 379 -7.74 0.83 -16.65
CA GLY A 379 -6.56 1.55 -17.10
C GLY A 379 -5.55 0.67 -17.82
N ARG A 380 -4.31 1.17 -17.87
CA ARG A 380 -3.17 0.58 -18.59
C ARG A 380 -2.48 -0.45 -17.71
N LYS A 381 -2.04 -1.55 -18.31
CA LYS A 381 -1.08 -2.49 -17.73
C LYS A 381 0.33 -1.95 -17.91
N PHE A 382 1.09 -1.93 -16.82
CA PHE A 382 2.48 -1.48 -16.81
C PHE A 382 3.28 -2.22 -15.73
N TRP A 383 4.60 -2.06 -15.77
CA TRP A 383 5.53 -2.59 -14.78
C TRP A 383 6.18 -1.42 -14.05
N LEU A 384 6.25 -1.53 -12.73
CA LEU A 384 6.94 -0.57 -11.88
C LEU A 384 8.26 -1.18 -11.42
N ASP A 385 9.37 -0.61 -11.87
CA ASP A 385 10.73 -1.08 -11.61
C ASP A 385 11.35 -0.51 -10.35
#